data_AF-A0A852TG89-F1
#
_entry.id   AF-A0A852TG89-F1
#
_cell.length_a   1.000
_cell.length_b   1.000
_cell.length_c   1.000
_cell.angle_alpha   90.00
_cell.angle_beta   90.00
_cell.angle_gamma   90.00
#
_symmetry.space_group_name_H-M   'P 1'
#
loop_
_entity.id
_entity.type
_entity.pdbx_description
1 polymer ?
#
loop_
_entity_poly.entity_id
_entity_poly.type
_entity_poly.pdbx_seq_one_letter_code
_entity_poly.pdbx_strand_id
1 'polypeptide(L)'
;MSKEGKHIIIDAFECDSTHLNDIKFLEGMCKKAALDANMEILYSYFHQFEPQGVTGMLVLSTSHLSIHTWPEERYVSLDFYTCGTLELTPQVEFLIKELSSKQSMVYSISRGVSYPQTITCEELGN
;
A
#
# COMPACT_ATOMS: atom_id res chain seq x y z
N MET A 1 12.50 1.32 -18.89
CA MET A 1 11.52 0.90 -17.86
C MET A 1 10.23 0.54 -18.56
N SER A 2 9.62 -0.59 -18.22
CA SER A 2 8.27 -0.92 -18.71
C SER A 2 7.26 -0.01 -18.02
N LYS A 3 6.21 0.40 -18.74
CA LYS A 3 5.05 1.10 -18.16
C LYS A 3 4.14 0.18 -17.35
N GLU A 4 4.35 -1.12 -17.46
CA GLU A 4 3.57 -2.12 -16.74
C GLU A 4 3.95 -2.10 -15.26
N GLY A 5 2.98 -2.41 -14.40
CA GLY A 5 3.20 -2.49 -12.97
C GLY A 5 2.15 -3.35 -12.27
N LYS A 6 2.43 -3.70 -11.02
CA LYS A 6 1.53 -4.48 -10.17
C LYS A 6 1.09 -3.62 -9.01
N HIS A 7 -0.21 -3.39 -8.89
CA HIS A 7 -0.81 -2.68 -7.78
C HIS A 7 -1.49 -3.68 -6.86
N ILE A 8 -0.91 -3.89 -5.68
CA ILE A 8 -1.52 -4.70 -4.64
C ILE A 8 -2.32 -3.80 -3.73
N ILE A 9 -3.58 -4.15 -3.49
CA ILE A 9 -4.48 -3.47 -2.56
C ILE A 9 -4.82 -4.46 -1.46
N ILE A 10 -4.65 -4.05 -0.21
CA ILE A 10 -4.85 -4.89 0.97
C ILE A 10 -5.88 -4.22 1.87
N ASP A 11 -6.93 -4.96 2.18
CA ASP A 11 -7.82 -4.68 3.29
C ASP A 11 -7.50 -5.67 4.41
N ALA A 12 -6.89 -5.19 5.50
CA ALA A 12 -6.52 -6.02 6.64
C ALA A 12 -7.45 -5.76 7.82
N PHE A 13 -7.98 -6.83 8.39
CA PHE A 13 -8.98 -6.80 9.46
C PHE A 13 -8.45 -7.48 10.72
N GLU A 14 -9.06 -7.13 11.84
CA GLU A 14 -8.75 -7.67 13.16
C GLU A 14 -7.28 -7.51 13.57
N CYS A 15 -6.66 -6.43 13.11
CA CYS A 15 -5.28 -6.07 13.43
C CYS A 15 -5.08 -5.71 14.91
N ASP A 16 -3.82 -5.64 15.33
CA ASP A 16 -3.48 -5.09 16.65
C ASP A 16 -3.68 -3.57 16.66
N SER A 17 -4.68 -3.10 17.42
CA SER A 17 -5.02 -1.67 17.52
C SER A 17 -3.86 -0.81 18.02
N THR A 18 -2.93 -1.37 18.81
CA THR A 18 -1.77 -0.62 19.32
C THR A 18 -0.78 -0.31 18.21
N HIS A 19 -0.54 -1.26 17.30
CA HIS A 19 0.26 -1.06 16.10
C HIS A 19 -0.38 -0.03 15.16
N LEU A 20 -1.71 -0.06 15.03
CA LEU A 20 -2.43 0.84 14.13
C LEU A 20 -2.39 2.32 14.55
N ASN A 21 -2.04 2.59 15.81
CA ASN A 21 -1.93 3.94 16.36
C ASN A 21 -0.48 4.35 16.68
N ASP A 22 0.51 3.62 16.16
CA ASP A 22 1.93 3.95 16.31
C ASP A 22 2.52 4.36 14.95
N ILE A 23 2.61 5.67 14.74
CA ILE A 23 3.19 6.26 13.53
C ILE A 23 4.61 5.76 13.23
N LYS A 24 5.46 5.55 14.25
CA LYS A 24 6.85 5.13 14.04
C LYS A 24 6.93 3.67 13.63
N PHE A 25 6.10 2.84 14.24
CA PHE A 25 5.95 1.43 13.86
C PHE A 25 5.50 1.32 12.41
N LEU A 26 4.43 2.02 12.03
CA LEU A 26 3.86 1.93 10.68
C LEU A 26 4.83 2.47 9.62
N GLU A 27 5.49 3.61 9.88
CA GLU A 27 6.51 4.14 8.98
C GLU A 27 7.68 3.16 8.81
N GLY A 28 8.17 2.58 9.91
CA GLY A 28 9.25 1.59 9.89
C GLY A 28 8.87 0.32 9.12
N MET A 29 7.67 -0.21 9.37
CA MET A 29 7.11 -1.38 8.69
C MET A 29 7.00 -1.13 7.18
N CYS A 30 6.39 -0.02 6.75
CA CYS A 30 6.26 0.33 5.34
C CYS A 30 7.64 0.50 4.66
N LYS A 31 8.58 1.19 5.33
CA LYS A 31 9.94 1.37 4.81
C LYS A 31 10.64 0.03 4.63
N LYS A 32 10.52 -0.86 5.61
CA LYS A 32 11.10 -2.20 5.53
C LYS A 32 10.53 -2.99 4.35
N ALA A 33 9.21 -3.00 4.16
CA ALA A 33 8.57 -3.68 3.04
C ALA A 33 9.08 -3.17 1.68
N ALA A 34 9.22 -1.85 1.52
CA ALA A 34 9.76 -1.25 0.30
C ALA A 34 11.25 -1.58 0.07
N LEU A 35 12.09 -1.48 1.11
CA LEU A 35 13.52 -1.76 1.03
C LEU A 35 13.80 -3.24 0.74
N ASP A 36 13.08 -4.16 1.38
CA ASP A 36 13.19 -5.59 1.11
C ASP A 36 12.76 -5.96 -0.32
N ALA A 37 11.94 -5.12 -0.96
CA ALA A 37 11.57 -5.23 -2.36
C ALA A 37 12.57 -4.56 -3.32
N ASN A 38 13.73 -4.11 -2.81
CA ASN A 38 14.77 -3.36 -3.52
C ASN A 38 14.26 -2.05 -4.15
N MET A 39 13.35 -1.36 -3.46
CA MET A 39 12.83 -0.08 -3.94
C MET A 39 13.58 1.10 -3.36
N GLU A 40 13.73 2.13 -4.19
CA GLU A 40 14.25 3.41 -3.78
C GLU A 40 13.11 4.28 -3.23
N ILE A 41 13.25 4.68 -1.96
CA ILE A 41 12.32 5.58 -1.28
C ILE A 41 12.81 7.01 -1.51
N LEU A 42 12.03 7.81 -2.23
CA LEU A 42 12.31 9.22 -2.46
C LEU A 42 11.84 10.07 -1.28
N TYR A 43 10.63 9.81 -0.80
CA TYR A 43 10.04 10.53 0.32
C TYR A 43 9.21 9.62 1.20
N SER A 44 9.07 10.00 2.47
CA SER A 44 8.23 9.33 3.45
C SER A 44 7.46 10.39 4.23
N TYR A 45 6.13 10.29 4.20
CA TYR A 45 5.23 11.21 4.88
C TYR A 45 4.21 10.41 5.66
N PHE A 46 4.16 10.61 6.97
CA PHE A 46 3.18 9.98 7.84
C PHE A 46 2.56 11.05 8.75
N HIS A 47 1.27 10.92 9.01
CA HIS A 47 0.49 11.81 9.84
C HIS A 47 -0.32 11.00 10.85
N GLN A 48 -0.15 11.33 12.12
CA GLN A 48 -0.91 10.79 13.24
C GLN A 48 -2.12 11.69 13.47
N PHE A 49 -3.31 11.12 13.43
CA PHE A 49 -4.56 11.82 13.73
C PHE A 49 -4.89 11.74 15.22
N GLU A 50 -5.73 12.69 15.64
CA GLU A 50 -6.39 12.72 16.94
C GLU A 50 -7.88 12.35 16.77
N PRO A 51 -8.45 11.49 17.62
CA PRO A 51 -7.82 10.87 18.79
C PRO A 51 -6.88 9.70 18.46
N GLN A 52 -6.96 9.13 17.24
CA GLN A 52 -6.14 7.99 16.82
C GLN A 52 -6.17 7.80 15.29
N GLY A 53 -5.33 6.89 14.80
CA GLY A 53 -5.22 6.52 13.40
C GLY A 53 -4.08 7.24 12.68
N VAL A 54 -3.59 6.62 11.61
CA VAL A 54 -2.42 7.09 10.86
C VAL A 54 -2.72 7.02 9.37
N THR A 55 -2.33 8.07 8.65
CA THR A 55 -2.15 8.01 7.19
C THR A 55 -0.68 8.11 6.88
N GLY A 56 -0.20 7.24 6.00
CA GLY A 56 1.19 7.17 5.58
C GLY A 56 1.32 7.01 4.07
N MET A 57 2.38 7.60 3.51
CA MET A 57 2.77 7.41 2.12
C MET A 57 4.28 7.39 1.96
N LEU A 58 4.76 6.40 1.24
CA LEU A 58 6.11 6.35 0.67
C LEU A 58 6.00 6.69 -0.81
N VAL A 59 6.71 7.74 -1.22
CA VAL A 59 6.93 8.04 -2.63
C VAL A 59 8.15 7.24 -3.07
N LEU A 60 7.94 6.33 -3.99
CA LEU A 60 9.00 5.47 -4.53
C LEU A 60 9.43 6.01 -5.90
N SER A 61 10.64 5.69 -6.35
CA SER A 61 11.21 6.22 -7.60
C SER A 61 10.32 6.01 -8.84
N THR A 62 9.42 5.02 -8.81
CA THR A 62 8.51 4.72 -9.93
C THR A 62 7.06 4.43 -9.50
N SER A 63 6.70 4.58 -8.23
CA SER A 63 5.40 4.15 -7.71
C SER A 63 5.13 4.68 -6.28
N HIS A 64 4.37 3.95 -5.45
CA HIS A 64 4.09 4.34 -4.07
C HIS A 64 3.71 3.15 -3.18
N LEU A 65 3.79 3.37 -1.87
CA LEU A 65 3.14 2.56 -0.85
C LEU A 65 2.33 3.51 0.04
N SER A 66 1.02 3.34 0.16
CA SER A 66 0.17 4.11 1.07
C SER A 66 -0.53 3.24 2.09
N ILE A 67 -0.82 3.80 3.26
CA ILE A 67 -1.50 3.12 4.36
C ILE A 67 -2.43 4.08 5.07
N HIS A 68 -3.62 3.59 5.42
CA HIS A 68 -4.61 4.27 6.25
C HIS A 68 -5.07 3.31 7.33
N THR A 69 -5.08 3.74 8.59
CA THR A 69 -5.44 2.90 9.73
C THR A 69 -6.64 3.45 10.49
N TRP A 70 -7.49 2.54 10.96
CA TRP A 70 -8.61 2.79 11.86
C TRP A 70 -8.47 1.88 13.09
N PRO A 71 -7.73 2.31 14.14
CA PRO A 71 -7.49 1.51 15.33
C PRO A 71 -8.77 1.02 16.03
N GLU A 72 -9.82 1.84 16.06
CA GLU A 72 -11.14 1.52 16.62
C GLU A 72 -11.83 0.35 15.93
N GLU A 73 -11.66 0.26 14.60
CA GLU A 73 -12.21 -0.83 13.79
C GLU A 73 -11.22 -1.99 13.62
N ARG A 74 -10.00 -1.85 14.16
CA ARG A 74 -8.88 -2.78 13.95
C ARG A 74 -8.66 -3.06 12.46
N TYR A 75 -8.75 -2.01 11.64
CA TYR A 75 -8.74 -2.08 10.18
C TYR A 75 -7.61 -1.25 9.56
N VAL A 76 -7.05 -1.77 8.47
CA VAL A 76 -6.05 -1.09 7.64
C VAL A 76 -6.42 -1.22 6.18
N SER A 77 -6.36 -0.10 5.47
CA SER A 77 -6.30 -0.06 4.01
C SER A 77 -4.88 0.24 3.58
N LEU A 78 -4.28 -0.60 2.73
CA LEU A 78 -2.90 -0.45 2.28
C LEU A 78 -2.80 -0.70 0.77
N ASP A 79 -2.11 0.21 0.08
CA ASP A 79 -1.75 0.08 -1.32
C ASP A 79 -0.25 -0.13 -1.44
N PHE A 80 0.18 -1.13 -2.20
CA PHE A 80 1.56 -1.33 -2.59
C PHE A 80 1.65 -1.41 -4.11
N TYR A 81 1.96 -0.26 -4.73
CA TYR A 81 2.12 -0.15 -6.17
C TYR A 81 3.59 -0.20 -6.58
N THR A 82 3.89 -0.93 -7.65
CA THR A 82 5.25 -1.09 -8.18
C THR A 82 5.25 -1.10 -9.69
N CYS A 83 6.37 -0.67 -10.30
CA CYS A 83 6.60 -0.84 -11.73
C CYS A 83 7.32 -2.16 -12.03
N GLY A 84 7.11 -2.70 -13.22
CA GLY A 84 7.69 -3.95 -13.68
C GLY A 84 6.91 -5.20 -13.26
N THR A 85 7.58 -6.34 -13.34
CA THR A 85 7.02 -7.67 -13.06
C THR A 85 7.46 -8.22 -11.70
N LEU A 86 7.69 -7.33 -10.73
CA LEU A 86 8.17 -7.73 -9.41
C LEU A 86 7.08 -8.50 -8.66
N GLU A 87 7.43 -9.67 -8.14
CA GLU A 87 6.54 -10.44 -7.27
C GLU A 87 6.65 -9.92 -5.83
N LEU A 88 5.52 -9.47 -5.29
CA LEU A 88 5.42 -8.80 -3.98
C LEU A 88 4.86 -9.69 -2.88
N THR A 89 4.59 -10.96 -3.15
CA THR A 89 4.01 -11.90 -2.17
C THR A 89 4.76 -11.88 -0.83
N PRO A 90 6.11 -11.92 -0.78
CA PRO A 90 6.83 -11.87 0.50
C PRO A 90 6.59 -10.58 1.29
N GLN A 91 6.49 -9.44 0.60
CA GLN A 91 6.24 -8.14 1.25
C GLN A 91 4.80 -8.02 1.74
N VAL A 92 3.84 -8.54 0.97
CA VAL A 92 2.43 -8.60 1.37
C VAL A 92 2.26 -9.47 2.61
N GLU A 93 2.88 -10.66 2.63
CA GLU A 93 2.87 -11.54 3.79
C GLU A 93 3.52 -10.90 5.02
N PHE A 94 4.65 -10.21 4.82
CA PHE A 94 5.32 -9.44 5.87
C PHE A 94 4.40 -8.36 6.45
N LEU A 95 3.78 -7.53 5.62
CA LEU A 95 2.88 -6.46 6.06
C LEU A 95 1.69 -7.01 6.86
N ILE A 96 1.02 -8.06 6.36
CA ILE A 96 -0.11 -8.70 7.03
C ILE A 96 0.30 -9.26 8.41
N LYS A 97 1.49 -9.87 8.49
CA LYS A 97 2.03 -10.44 9.72
C LYS A 97 2.36 -9.36 10.76
N GLU A 98 3.04 -8.29 10.37
CA GLU A 98 3.40 -7.20 11.28
C GLU A 98 2.16 -6.46 11.82
N LEU A 99 1.13 -6.30 10.98
CA LEU A 99 -0.17 -5.76 11.40
C LEU A 99 -0.94 -6.71 12.35
N SER A 100 -0.46 -7.94 12.55
CA SER A 100 -1.15 -9.00 13.31
C SER A 100 -2.59 -9.21 12.84
N SER A 101 -2.82 -9.08 11.54
CA SER A 101 -4.15 -9.25 10.94
C SER A 101 -4.58 -10.72 10.99
N LYS A 102 -5.84 -10.97 11.37
CA LYS A 102 -6.41 -12.33 11.36
C LYS A 102 -7.12 -12.67 10.05
N GLN A 103 -7.51 -11.64 9.31
CA GLN A 103 -8.19 -11.78 8.03
C GLN A 103 -7.74 -10.64 7.12
N SER A 104 -7.32 -10.95 5.90
CA SER A 104 -6.98 -9.92 4.93
C SER A 104 -7.55 -10.28 3.56
N MET A 105 -8.02 -9.26 2.84
CA MET A 105 -8.39 -9.36 1.43
C MET A 105 -7.28 -8.71 0.62
N VAL A 106 -6.73 -9.44 -0.35
CA VAL A 106 -5.62 -8.97 -1.18
C VAL A 106 -6.07 -8.99 -2.64
N TYR A 107 -6.03 -7.83 -3.27
CA TYR A 107 -6.33 -7.65 -4.68
C TYR A 107 -5.06 -7.34 -5.43
N SER A 108 -4.91 -7.89 -6.63
CA SER A 108 -3.77 -7.59 -7.51
C SER A 108 -4.29 -7.06 -8.83
N ILE A 109 -3.96 -5.81 -9.14
CA ILE A 109 -4.35 -5.14 -10.37
C ILE A 109 -3.09 -4.93 -11.23
N SER A 110 -3.12 -5.43 -12.46
CA SER A 110 -2.10 -5.09 -13.45
C SER A 110 -2.34 -3.69 -13.99
N ARG A 111 -1.33 -2.83 -13.94
CA ARG A 111 -1.37 -1.44 -14.40
C ARG A 111 -0.56 -1.32 -15.69
N GLY A 112 -0.96 -0.45 -16.60
CA GLY A 112 -0.22 -0.18 -17.84
C GLY A 112 -0.27 -1.28 -18.90
N VAL A 113 -1.03 -2.36 -18.67
CA VAL A 113 -1.25 -3.45 -19.63
C VAL A 113 -2.08 -3.02 -20.85
N SER A 114 -2.01 -3.78 -21.94
CA SER A 114 -2.62 -3.46 -23.24
C SER A 114 -4.14 -3.66 -23.33
N TYR A 115 -4.78 -4.23 -22.31
CA TYR A 115 -6.22 -4.53 -22.28
C TYR A 115 -6.99 -3.91 -21.09
N PRO A 116 -6.88 -2.60 -20.79
CA PRO A 116 -7.79 -1.96 -19.85
C PRO A 116 -9.09 -1.52 -20.56
N GLN A 117 -10.16 -1.29 -19.79
CA GLN A 117 -11.25 -0.42 -20.28
C GLN A 117 -10.63 0.92 -20.68
N THR A 118 -10.66 1.22 -21.96
CA THR A 118 -10.19 2.50 -22.50
C THR A 118 -11.40 3.39 -22.59
N ILE A 119 -11.45 4.43 -21.76
CA ILE A 119 -12.37 5.56 -21.97
C ILE A 119 -11.60 6.55 -22.82
N THR A 120 -12.07 6.79 -24.04
CA THR A 120 -11.47 7.77 -24.94
C THR A 120 -12.01 9.16 -24.62
N CYS A 121 -11.20 10.21 -24.78
CA CYS A 121 -11.67 11.58 -24.53
C CYS A 121 -12.83 11.99 -25.44
N GLU A 122 -13.02 11.32 -26.58
CA GLU A 122 -14.18 11.48 -27.47
C GLU A 122 -15.50 11.06 -26.78
N GLU A 123 -15.44 10.11 -25.84
CA GLU A 123 -16.60 9.62 -25.06
C GLU A 123 -16.90 10.49 -23.82
N LEU A 124 -15.99 11.40 -23.45
CA LEU A 124 -16.14 12.26 -22.27
C LEU A 124 -16.82 13.60 -22.54
N GLY A 125 -17.24 13.87 -23.78
CA GLY A 125 -18.08 15.01 -24.18
C GLY A 125 -17.76 16.33 -23.49
N ASN A 126 -16.90 17.15 -24.11
CA ASN A 126 -16.53 18.53 -23.72
C ASN A 126 -17.36 19.18 -22.58
#